data_AF-A0A8J3SB09-F1
#
_entry.id   AF-A0A8J3SB09-F1
#
_cell.length_a   1.000
_cell.length_b   1.000
_cell.length_c   1.000
_cell.angle_alpha   90.00
_cell.angle_beta   90.00
_cell.angle_gamma   90.00
#
_symmetry.space_group_name_H-M   'P 1'
#
loop_
_entity.id
_entity.type
_entity.pdbx_description
1 polymer ?
#
loop_
_entity_poly.entity_id
_entity_poly.type
_entity_poly.pdbx_seq_one_letter_code
_entity_poly.pdbx_strand_id
1 'polypeptide(L)'
;MTATDYRAAVIQGLRDLATFPEANPAVPIPRHDVTFLYFPTRGTDAEMIAEIDRIATLLGVTPDPSDTIYGHHKARLAFGPVGYEALAVLAARHAQHQADTSYSGYVTPAAVDAA
;
A
#
# COMPACT_ATOMS: atom_id res chain seq x y z
N MET A 1 7.39 17.47 -15.38
CA MET A 1 8.06 17.10 -14.12
C MET A 1 8.85 15.84 -14.40
N THR A 2 10.17 15.86 -14.25
CA THR A 2 11.00 14.66 -14.48
C THR A 2 10.80 13.67 -13.31
N ALA A 3 11.21 12.42 -13.49
CA ALA A 3 11.15 11.42 -12.40
C ALA A 3 11.94 11.87 -11.15
N THR A 4 13.04 12.60 -11.34
CA THR A 4 13.85 13.17 -10.26
C THR A 4 13.12 14.29 -9.54
N ASP A 5 12.45 15.19 -10.28
CA ASP A 5 11.66 16.27 -9.71
C ASP A 5 10.48 15.72 -8.89
N TYR A 6 9.81 14.68 -9.40
CA TYR A 6 8.71 14.04 -8.69
C TYR A 6 9.19 13.37 -7.40
N ARG A 7 10.32 12.64 -7.46
CA ARG A 7 10.92 12.01 -6.27
C ARG A 7 11.22 13.06 -5.20
N ALA A 8 11.82 14.19 -5.57
CA ALA A 8 12.12 15.27 -4.64
C ALA A 8 10.84 15.87 -4.03
N ALA A 9 9.81 16.09 -4.85
CA ALA A 9 8.53 16.61 -4.39
C ALA A 9 7.82 15.67 -3.40
N VAL A 10 7.82 14.35 -3.65
CA VAL A 10 7.25 13.36 -2.74
C VAL A 10 7.98 13.37 -1.40
N ILE A 11 9.32 13.38 -1.41
CA ILE A 11 10.12 13.42 -0.19
C ILE A 11 9.83 14.69 0.61
N GLN A 12 9.72 15.83 -0.07
CA GLN A 12 9.40 17.10 0.60
C GLN A 12 7.99 17.07 1.19
N GLY A 13 6.98 16.60 0.45
CA GLY A 13 5.62 16.50 0.96
C GLY A 13 5.49 15.57 2.18
N LEU A 14 6.27 14.49 2.25
CA LEU A 14 6.30 13.62 3.43
C LEU A 14 6.89 14.32 4.67
N ARG A 15 7.91 15.17 4.48
CA ARG A 15 8.48 15.98 5.58
C ARG A 15 7.47 17.03 6.04
N ASP A 16 6.85 17.73 5.10
CA ASP A 16 5.85 18.75 5.40
C ASP A 16 4.64 18.13 6.13
N LEU A 17 4.22 16.93 5.73
CA LEU A 17 3.17 16.17 6.41
C LEU A 17 3.58 15.77 7.83
N ALA A 18 4.83 15.41 8.09
CA ALA A 18 5.28 15.12 9.45
C ALA A 18 5.28 16.37 10.34
N THR A 19 5.66 17.53 9.80
CA THR A 19 5.66 18.81 10.52
C THR A 19 4.24 19.34 10.78
N PHE A 20 3.27 19.04 9.92
CA PHE A 20 1.92 19.58 10.04
C PHE A 20 1.19 19.22 11.35
N PRO A 21 1.12 17.94 11.79
CA PRO A 21 0.53 17.58 13.08
C PRO A 21 1.28 18.15 14.28
N GLU A 22 2.61 18.30 14.20
CA GLU A 22 3.40 18.94 15.27
C GLU A 22 2.97 20.40 15.48
N ALA A 23 2.73 21.13 14.38
CA ALA A 23 2.25 22.51 14.43
C ALA A 23 0.76 22.63 14.76
N ASN A 24 -0.02 21.54 14.65
CA ASN A 24 -1.48 21.54 14.79
C ASN A 24 -1.95 20.42 15.74
N PRO A 25 -1.71 20.54 17.07
CA PRO A 25 -1.99 19.46 18.03
C PRO A 25 -3.48 19.11 18.20
N ALA A 26 -4.39 19.98 17.74
CA ALA A 26 -5.82 19.70 17.71
C ALA A 26 -6.22 18.74 16.56
N VAL A 27 -5.36 18.54 15.56
CA VAL A 27 -5.60 17.60 14.48
C VAL A 27 -5.32 16.17 14.99
N PRO A 28 -6.30 15.25 14.92
CA PRO A 28 -6.09 13.89 15.37
C PRO A 28 -5.11 13.15 14.45
N ILE A 29 -4.22 12.36 15.08
CA ILE A 29 -3.35 11.41 14.37
C ILE A 29 -4.09 10.06 14.26
N PRO A 30 -4.02 9.37 13.11
CA PRO A 30 -4.55 8.02 12.97
C PRO A 30 -4.03 7.09 14.07
N ARG A 31 -4.92 6.26 14.63
CA ARG A 31 -4.55 5.23 15.64
C ARG A 31 -4.04 3.93 15.00
N HIS A 32 -3.94 3.90 13.68
CA HIS A 32 -3.50 2.75 12.90
C HIS A 32 -2.18 3.09 12.19
N ASP A 33 -1.47 2.06 11.76
CA ASP A 33 -0.21 2.20 11.05
C ASP A 33 -0.35 3.08 9.79
N VAL A 34 0.66 3.91 9.55
CA VAL A 34 0.76 4.75 8.35
C VAL A 34 1.75 4.10 7.39
N THR A 35 1.29 3.74 6.19
CA THR A 35 2.12 3.02 5.22
C THR A 35 2.34 3.84 3.96
N PHE A 36 3.61 4.07 3.60
CA PHE A 36 4.00 4.54 2.28
C PHE A 36 4.09 3.33 1.34
N LEU A 37 3.05 3.16 0.52
CA LEU A 37 2.82 1.96 -0.27
C LEU A 37 3.32 2.11 -1.70
N TYR A 38 4.13 1.16 -2.15
CA TYR A 38 4.62 1.02 -3.52
C TYR A 38 3.99 -0.22 -4.17
N PHE A 39 3.50 -0.05 -5.40
CA PHE A 39 3.07 -1.16 -6.25
C PHE A 39 4.01 -1.27 -7.46
N PRO A 40 4.45 -2.49 -7.81
CA PRO A 40 5.20 -2.70 -9.04
C PRO A 40 4.32 -2.43 -10.26
N THR A 41 4.95 -2.11 -11.39
CA THR A 41 4.25 -2.10 -12.68
C THR A 41 3.62 -3.46 -12.93
N ARG A 42 2.38 -3.47 -13.42
CA ARG A 42 1.67 -4.73 -13.67
C ARG A 42 2.38 -5.55 -14.74
N GLY A 43 2.67 -6.80 -14.42
CA GLY A 43 3.27 -7.80 -15.30
C GLY A 43 2.82 -9.20 -14.91
N THR A 44 3.62 -10.19 -15.26
CA THR A 44 3.46 -11.55 -14.73
C THR A 44 3.74 -11.58 -13.22
N ASP A 45 3.17 -12.56 -12.51
CA ASP A 45 3.43 -12.74 -11.08
C ASP A 45 4.94 -12.85 -10.80
N ALA A 46 5.69 -13.53 -11.67
CA ALA A 46 7.15 -13.66 -11.54
C ALA A 46 7.89 -12.32 -11.66
N GLU A 47 7.52 -11.46 -12.61
CA GLU A 47 8.12 -10.13 -12.77
C GLU A 47 7.81 -9.23 -11.57
N MET A 48 6.56 -9.26 -11.10
CA MET A 48 6.15 -8.48 -9.94
C MET A 48 6.85 -8.96 -8.66
N ILE A 49 6.96 -10.27 -8.45
CA ILE A 49 7.71 -10.87 -7.33
C ILE A 49 9.17 -10.44 -7.38
N ALA A 50 9.82 -10.54 -8.54
CA ALA A 50 11.22 -10.16 -8.70
C ALA A 50 11.47 -8.68 -8.38
N GLU A 51 10.54 -7.78 -8.73
CA GLU A 51 10.64 -6.36 -8.38
C GLU A 51 10.52 -6.14 -6.86
N ILE A 52 9.61 -6.85 -6.18
CA ILE A 52 9.50 -6.79 -4.73
C ILE A 52 10.75 -7.36 -4.05
N ASP A 53 11.32 -8.46 -4.53
CA ASP A 53 12.55 -9.05 -3.99
C ASP A 53 13.76 -8.11 -4.16
N ARG A 54 13.83 -7.41 -5.29
CA ARG A 54 14.81 -6.35 -5.53
C ARG A 54 14.66 -5.22 -4.51
N ILE A 55 13.43 -4.79 -4.22
CA ILE A 55 13.16 -3.76 -3.21
C ILE A 55 13.47 -4.28 -1.81
N ALA A 56 13.12 -5.54 -1.48
CA ALA A 56 13.41 -6.16 -0.20
C ALA A 56 14.92 -6.16 0.08
N THR A 57 15.72 -6.46 -0.94
CA THR A 57 17.19 -6.38 -0.88
C THR A 57 17.66 -4.95 -0.58
N LEU A 58 17.08 -3.93 -1.22
CA LEU A 58 17.42 -2.52 -0.94
C LEU A 58 17.04 -2.08 0.48
N LEU A 59 15.96 -2.65 1.02
CA LEU A 59 15.47 -2.36 2.37
C LEU A 59 16.19 -3.20 3.45
N GLY A 60 16.93 -4.25 3.07
CA GLY A 60 17.53 -5.19 4.01
C GLY A 60 16.51 -6.05 4.76
N VAL A 61 15.38 -6.36 4.13
CA VAL A 61 14.29 -7.16 4.70
C VAL A 61 14.04 -8.41 3.86
N THR A 62 13.44 -9.43 4.47
CA THR A 62 13.01 -10.65 3.77
C THR A 62 11.49 -10.62 3.62
N PRO A 63 10.93 -10.80 2.41
CA PRO A 63 9.49 -10.95 2.24
C PRO A 63 8.95 -12.14 3.04
N ASP A 64 7.77 -11.99 3.62
CA ASP A 64 7.12 -13.09 4.34
C ASP A 64 6.51 -14.09 3.35
N PRO A 65 6.97 -15.36 3.29
CA PRO A 65 6.44 -16.34 2.36
C PRO A 65 4.97 -16.72 2.63
N SER A 66 4.44 -16.43 3.83
CA SER A 66 3.04 -16.68 4.16
C SER A 66 2.07 -15.72 3.45
N ASP A 67 2.53 -14.53 3.05
CA ASP A 67 1.71 -13.58 2.30
C ASP A 67 1.34 -14.13 0.90
N THR A 68 2.21 -14.96 0.32
CA THR A 68 2.01 -15.57 -1.00
C THR A 68 0.82 -16.54 -1.01
N ILE A 69 0.52 -17.18 0.13
CA ILE A 69 -0.70 -17.99 0.31
C ILE A 69 -1.94 -17.10 0.16
N TYR A 70 -1.83 -15.86 0.62
CA TYR A 70 -2.83 -14.83 0.39
C TYR A 70 -2.63 -14.10 -0.94
N GLY A 71 -1.94 -14.68 -1.93
CA GLY A 71 -1.68 -14.08 -3.24
C GLY A 71 -1.18 -12.65 -3.21
N HIS A 72 -0.46 -12.31 -2.14
CA HIS A 72 0.29 -11.07 -1.99
C HIS A 72 1.77 -11.43 -1.90
N HIS A 73 2.65 -10.58 -2.39
CA HIS A 73 4.08 -10.71 -2.09
C HIS A 73 4.59 -9.34 -1.68
N LYS A 74 5.09 -9.20 -0.46
CA LYS A 74 5.39 -7.88 0.10
C LYS A 74 6.71 -7.80 0.85
N ALA A 75 7.33 -6.65 0.77
CA ALA A 75 8.50 -6.26 1.55
C ALA A 75 8.15 -5.02 2.38
N ARG A 76 8.32 -5.11 3.70
CA ARG A 76 7.97 -4.02 4.63
C ARG A 76 9.15 -3.65 5.52
N LEU A 77 9.42 -2.36 5.63
CA LEU A 77 10.35 -1.78 6.59
C LEU A 77 9.61 -0.77 7.49
N ALA A 78 9.71 -0.93 8.81
CA ALA A 78 8.99 -0.11 9.78
C ALA A 78 9.91 0.90 10.50
N PHE A 79 9.35 2.08 10.78
CA PHE A 79 9.91 3.20 11.54
C PHE A 79 8.92 3.55 12.67
N GLY A 80 8.75 2.63 13.62
CA GLY A 80 7.64 2.71 14.59
C GLY A 80 6.28 2.46 13.89
N PRO A 81 5.25 3.31 14.11
CA PRO A 81 3.93 3.14 13.49
C PRO A 81 3.90 3.54 12.00
N VAL A 82 4.99 4.07 11.46
CA VAL A 82 5.12 4.43 10.05
C VAL A 82 5.94 3.37 9.33
N GLY A 83 5.55 2.95 8.13
CA GLY A 83 6.30 1.96 7.35
C GLY A 83 6.40 2.29 5.87
N TYR A 84 7.43 1.76 5.24
CA TYR A 84 7.51 1.57 3.79
C TYR A 84 7.04 0.16 3.47
N GLU A 85 6.13 0.00 2.52
CA GLU A 85 5.69 -1.31 2.04
C GLU A 85 5.71 -1.35 0.52
N ALA A 86 6.37 -2.34 -0.06
CA ALA A 86 6.23 -2.69 -1.47
C ALA A 86 5.37 -3.95 -1.56
N LEU A 87 4.29 -3.91 -2.33
CA LEU A 87 3.28 -4.96 -2.40
C LEU A 87 2.96 -5.33 -3.85
N ALA A 88 3.15 -6.59 -4.19
CA ALA A 88 2.59 -7.19 -5.40
C ALA A 88 1.27 -7.91 -5.08
N VAL A 89 0.22 -7.60 -5.83
CA VAL A 89 -1.05 -8.33 -5.79
C VAL A 89 -1.05 -9.32 -6.96
N LEU A 90 -1.02 -10.60 -6.67
CA LEU A 90 -0.83 -11.65 -7.66
C LEU A 90 -2.14 -12.00 -8.38
N ALA A 91 -2.04 -12.71 -9.50
CA ALA A 91 -3.17 -13.07 -10.35
C ALA A 91 -4.28 -13.80 -9.57
N ALA A 92 -3.93 -14.68 -8.65
CA ALA A 92 -4.90 -15.40 -7.81
C ALA A 92 -5.76 -14.45 -6.95
N ARG A 93 -5.17 -13.40 -6.36
CA ARG A 93 -5.93 -12.41 -5.60
C ARG A 93 -6.79 -11.53 -6.46
N HIS A 94 -6.30 -11.16 -7.65
CA HIS A 94 -7.12 -10.45 -8.62
C HIS A 94 -8.34 -11.27 -9.03
N ALA A 95 -8.17 -12.55 -9.34
CA ALA A 95 -9.27 -13.44 -9.70
C ALA A 95 -10.29 -13.58 -8.56
N GLN A 96 -9.82 -13.76 -7.32
CA GLN A 96 -10.70 -13.80 -6.15
C GLN A 96 -11.47 -12.48 -5.98
N HIS A 97 -10.78 -11.35 -6.03
CA HIS A 97 -11.43 -10.04 -5.89
C HIS A 97 -12.47 -9.79 -6.99
N GLN A 98 -12.19 -10.21 -8.23
CA GLN A 98 -13.17 -10.14 -9.33
C GLN A 98 -14.39 -11.02 -9.06
N ALA A 99 -14.20 -12.21 -8.49
CA ALA A 99 -15.32 -13.07 -8.11
C ALA A 99 -16.16 -12.44 -6.99
N ASP A 100 -15.51 -11.94 -5.93
CA ASP A 100 -16.16 -11.31 -4.77
C ASP A 100 -16.95 -10.05 -5.16
N THR A 101 -16.41 -9.26 -6.09
CA THR A 101 -17.02 -8.01 -6.55
C THR A 101 -17.95 -8.18 -7.76
N SER A 102 -18.06 -9.38 -8.31
CA SER A 102 -18.84 -9.66 -9.53
C SER A 102 -20.31 -9.28 -9.41
N TYR A 103 -20.87 -9.34 -8.20
CA TYR A 103 -22.26 -9.00 -7.89
C TYR A 103 -22.42 -7.61 -7.26
N SER A 104 -21.36 -6.81 -7.21
CA SER A 104 -21.41 -5.43 -6.70
C SER A 104 -22.38 -4.58 -7.52
N GLY A 105 -23.26 -3.85 -6.85
CA GLY A 105 -24.27 -2.99 -7.48
C GLY A 105 -25.54 -3.69 -7.94
N TYR A 106 -25.63 -5.03 -7.89
CA TYR A 106 -26.85 -5.76 -8.25
C TYR A 106 -27.91 -5.78 -7.14
N VAL A 107 -27.55 -5.46 -5.90
CA VAL A 107 -28.48 -5.33 -4.77
C VAL A 107 -28.44 -3.89 -4.29
N THR A 108 -29.61 -3.25 -4.27
CA THR A 108 -29.77 -1.93 -3.65
C THR A 108 -30.03 -2.14 -2.16
N PRO A 109 -29.22 -1.56 -1.25
CA PRO A 109 -29.51 -1.59 0.17
C PRO A 109 -30.88 -0.94 0.44
N ALA A 110 -31.63 -1.47 1.40
CA ALA A 110 -32.81 -0.76 1.90
C ALA A 110 -32.40 0.64 2.39
N ALA A 111 -33.30 1.61 2.23
CA ALA A 111 -33.05 2.94 2.75
C ALA A 111 -32.71 2.85 4.25
N VAL A 112 -31.58 3.45 4.64
CA VAL A 112 -31.28 3.64 6.05
C VAL A 112 -32.06 4.87 6.51
N ASP A 113 -32.76 4.75 7.64
CA ASP A 113 -33.40 5.90 8.26
C ASP A 113 -32.31 6.92 8.61
N ALA A 114 -32.50 8.16 8.17
CA ALA A 114 -31.63 9.25 8.57
C ALA A 114 -31.88 9.53 10.07
N ALA A 115 -30.89 9.23 10.90
CA ALA A 115 -30.85 9.62 12.30
C ALA A 115 -30.57 11.13 12.43
#